data_AF-A0A101X810-F1
#
_entry.id   AF-A0A101X810-F1
#
_cell.length_a   1.000
_cell.length_b   1.000
_cell.length_c   1.000
_cell.angle_alpha   90.00
_cell.angle_beta   90.00
_cell.angle_gamma   90.00
#
_symmetry.space_group_name_H-M   'P 1'
#
loop_
_entity.id
_entity.type
_entity.pdbx_description
1 polymer ?
#
loop_
_entity_poly.entity_id
_entity_poly.type
_entity_poly.pdbx_seq_one_letter_code
_entity_poly.pdbx_strand_id
1 'polypeptide(L)'
;MLEVEVKFRIRDVKGLVNRLRGFATHIGSNVEEDHYFNHPCRDFRSTDEAVRVRVYGSGRVTVTYKGPRLGVRVRLGLSITSTLTRRIT
;
A
#
# COMPACT_ATOMS: atom_id res chain seq x y z
N MET A 1 -3.74 12.23 -4.66
CA MET A 1 -3.53 12.39 -3.20
C MET A 1 -2.05 12.26 -2.91
N LEU A 2 -1.50 13.08 -2.00
CA LEU A 2 -0.12 12.91 -1.53
C LEU A 2 -0.13 11.96 -0.32
N GLU A 3 0.64 10.87 -0.40
CA GLU A 3 0.79 9.91 0.70
C GLU A 3 2.16 10.11 1.37
N VAL A 4 2.17 10.20 2.70
CA VAL A 4 3.40 10.30 3.52
C VAL A 4 3.49 9.06 4.40
N GLU A 5 4.47 8.20 4.14
CA GLU A 5 4.59 6.91 4.81
C GLU A 5 6.00 6.69 5.38
N VAL A 6 6.08 6.14 6.60
CA VAL A 6 7.32 5.70 7.24
C VAL A 6 7.23 4.22 7.58
N LYS A 7 8.21 3.43 7.14
CA LYS A 7 8.29 2.00 7.39
C LYS A 7 9.53 1.68 8.22
N PHE A 8 9.33 0.90 9.29
CA PHE A 8 10.40 0.40 10.14
C PHE A 8 10.47 -1.11 10.05
N ARG A 9 11.68 -1.66 10.01
CA ARG A 9 11.89 -3.11 10.12
C ARG A 9 11.70 -3.52 11.58
N ILE A 10 10.80 -4.46 11.83
CA ILE A 10 10.44 -4.90 13.19
C ILE A 10 10.98 -6.31 13.42
N ARG A 11 11.67 -6.52 14.55
CA ARG A 11 12.18 -7.84 14.98
C ARG A 11 11.25 -8.51 16.00
N ASP A 12 10.71 -7.74 16.94
CA ASP A 12 9.77 -8.20 17.96
C ASP A 12 8.38 -7.58 17.74
N VAL A 13 7.53 -8.31 17.04
CA VAL A 13 6.16 -7.88 16.74
C VAL A 13 5.29 -7.87 18.00
N LYS A 14 5.45 -8.88 18.88
CA LYS A 14 4.62 -9.01 20.09
C LYS A 14 4.88 -7.86 21.06
N GLY A 15 6.16 -7.56 21.35
CA GLY A 15 6.51 -6.44 22.21
C GLY A 15 6.10 -5.09 21.64
N LEU A 16 6.18 -4.91 20.30
CA LEU A 16 5.67 -3.69 19.67
C LEU A 16 4.16 -3.54 19.83
N VAL A 17 3.38 -4.59 19.54
CA VAL A 17 1.92 -4.57 19.70
C VAL A 17 1.53 -4.28 21.15
N ASN A 18 2.24 -4.87 22.13
CA ASN A 18 2.00 -4.59 23.55
C ASN A 18 2.26 -3.12 23.90
N ARG A 19 3.34 -2.50 23.39
CA ARG A 19 3.59 -1.07 23.59
C ARG A 19 2.52 -0.20 22.94
N LEU A 20 2.10 -0.55 21.71
CA LEU A 20 1.07 0.20 20.98
C LEU A 20 -0.27 0.24 21.73
N ARG A 21 -0.63 -0.82 22.47
CA ARG A 21 -1.86 -0.83 23.30
C ARG A 21 -1.90 0.27 24.37
N GLY A 22 -0.75 0.83 24.75
CA GLY A 22 -0.70 1.92 25.73
C GLY A 22 -1.15 3.28 25.18
N PHE A 23 -1.18 3.47 23.86
CA PHE A 23 -1.48 4.79 23.26
C PHE A 23 -2.16 4.73 21.88
N ALA A 24 -2.38 3.56 21.29
CA ALA A 24 -3.01 3.38 20.00
C ALA A 24 -4.23 2.45 20.11
N THR A 25 -5.26 2.78 19.36
CA THR A 25 -6.48 1.96 19.26
C THR A 25 -6.36 0.99 18.10
N HIS A 26 -6.62 -0.30 18.35
CA HIS A 26 -6.69 -1.29 17.28
C HIS A 26 -7.97 -1.10 16.46
N ILE A 27 -7.83 -0.82 15.17
CA ILE A 27 -8.97 -0.58 14.26
C ILE A 27 -9.39 -1.86 13.54
N GLY A 28 -8.47 -2.79 13.32
CA GLY A 28 -8.75 -4.04 12.62
C GLY A 28 -7.50 -4.67 12.00
N SER A 29 -7.67 -5.88 11.51
CA SER A 29 -6.65 -6.64 10.77
C SER A 29 -7.21 -7.06 9.42
N ASN A 30 -6.41 -6.93 8.36
CA ASN A 30 -6.77 -7.38 7.02
C ASN A 30 -5.69 -8.30 6.46
N VAL A 31 -6.11 -9.29 5.68
CA VAL A 31 -5.23 -10.02 4.77
C VAL A 31 -5.24 -9.30 3.43
N GLU A 32 -4.07 -9.06 2.87
CA GLU A 32 -3.88 -8.33 1.61
C GLU A 32 -2.97 -9.16 0.68
N GLU A 33 -3.41 -9.38 -0.55
CA GLU A 33 -2.63 -9.96 -1.62
C GLU A 33 -2.35 -8.89 -2.68
N ASP A 34 -1.07 -8.70 -3.02
CA ASP A 34 -0.60 -7.64 -3.90
C ASP A 34 -0.03 -8.21 -5.20
N HIS A 35 -0.62 -7.81 -6.32
CA HIS A 35 -0.11 -8.10 -7.67
C HIS A 35 0.44 -6.82 -8.30
N TYR A 36 1.70 -6.85 -8.71
CA TYR A 36 2.38 -5.74 -9.37
C TYR A 36 2.45 -5.96 -10.87
N PHE A 37 2.22 -4.90 -11.63
CA PHE A 37 2.25 -4.93 -13.09
C PHE A 37 3.23 -3.90 -13.62
N ASN A 38 3.95 -4.27 -14.68
CA ASN A 38 4.74 -3.32 -15.46
C ASN A 38 3.93 -2.80 -16.65
N HIS A 39 4.27 -1.62 -17.15
CA HIS A 39 3.61 -1.07 -18.34
C HIS A 39 4.22 -1.69 -19.61
N PRO A 40 3.43 -2.01 -20.64
CA PRO A 40 3.94 -2.63 -21.87
C PRO A 40 4.94 -1.73 -22.62
N CYS A 41 4.81 -0.41 -22.48
CA CYS A 41 5.62 0.58 -23.21
C CYS A 41 6.68 1.31 -22.37
N ARG A 42 6.74 1.10 -21.05
CA ARG A 42 7.73 1.76 -20.17
C ARG A 42 8.05 0.90 -18.97
N ASP A 43 9.31 0.85 -18.56
CA ASP A 43 9.69 0.12 -17.36
C ASP A 43 9.44 0.96 -16.11
N PHE A 44 8.39 0.68 -15.37
CA PHE A 44 8.03 1.35 -14.13
C PHE A 44 9.12 1.26 -13.07
N ARG A 45 9.95 0.22 -13.10
CA ARG A 45 11.08 0.10 -12.18
C ARG A 45 12.11 1.21 -12.43
N SER A 46 12.33 1.58 -13.68
CA SER A 46 13.30 2.62 -14.07
C SER A 46 12.86 4.03 -13.67
N THR A 47 11.55 4.26 -13.53
CA THR A 47 10.96 5.56 -13.18
C THR A 47 10.47 5.63 -11.72
N ASP A 48 10.72 4.60 -10.91
CA ASP A 48 10.19 4.44 -9.54
C ASP A 48 8.65 4.59 -9.47
N GLU A 49 7.97 4.19 -10.54
CA GLU A 49 6.52 4.07 -10.62
C GLU A 49 6.08 2.64 -10.25
N ALA A 50 4.80 2.46 -9.94
CA ALA A 50 4.21 1.13 -9.81
C ALA A 50 2.70 1.14 -10.04
N VAL A 51 2.20 0.12 -10.74
CA VAL A 51 0.77 -0.24 -10.73
C VAL A 51 0.60 -1.49 -9.92
N ARG A 52 -0.40 -1.48 -9.02
CA ARG A 52 -0.72 -2.59 -8.14
C ARG A 52 -2.21 -2.85 -8.12
N VAL A 53 -2.59 -4.12 -8.26
CA VAL A 53 -3.92 -4.62 -7.90
C VAL A 53 -3.79 -5.29 -6.54
N ARG A 54 -4.61 -4.86 -5.57
CA ARG A 54 -4.67 -5.44 -4.23
C ARG A 54 -6.02 -6.11 -4.02
N VAL A 55 -5.98 -7.37 -3.60
CA VAL A 55 -7.16 -8.13 -3.17
C VAL A 55 -7.15 -8.21 -1.65
N TYR A 56 -8.24 -7.80 -1.02
CA TYR A 56 -8.43 -7.92 0.42
C TYR A 56 -9.11 -9.25 0.73
N GLY A 57 -8.82 -9.83 1.91
CA GLY A 57 -9.50 -11.05 2.38
C GLY A 57 -11.02 -10.94 2.46
N SER A 58 -11.57 -9.71 2.48
CA SER A 58 -13.02 -9.45 2.38
C SER A 58 -13.60 -9.58 0.96
N GLY A 59 -12.76 -9.82 -0.06
CA GLY A 59 -13.14 -9.82 -1.48
C GLY A 59 -13.14 -8.45 -2.15
N ARG A 60 -12.89 -7.36 -1.40
CA ARG A 60 -12.69 -6.02 -1.99
C ARG A 60 -11.43 -6.03 -2.86
N VAL A 61 -11.47 -5.33 -3.99
CA VAL A 61 -10.30 -5.15 -4.87
C VAL A 61 -10.03 -3.67 -5.07
N THR A 62 -8.76 -3.27 -4.97
CA THR A 62 -8.32 -1.90 -5.28
C THR A 62 -7.22 -1.91 -6.32
N VAL A 63 -7.22 -0.89 -7.18
CA VAL A 63 -6.14 -0.63 -8.13
C VAL A 63 -5.48 0.67 -7.73
N THR A 64 -4.16 0.64 -7.58
CA THR A 64 -3.37 1.81 -7.21
C THR A 64 -2.27 2.02 -8.25
N TYR A 65 -2.17 3.26 -8.74
CA TYR A 65 -0.96 3.76 -9.38
C TYR A 65 -0.20 4.62 -8.36
N LYS A 66 1.09 4.32 -8.18
CA LYS A 66 2.04 5.15 -7.43
C LYS A 66 3.02 5.77 -8.43
N GLY A 67 3.07 7.10 -8.45
CA GLY A 67 4.08 7.85 -9.19
C GLY A 67 5.45 7.80 -8.51
N PRO A 68 6.46 8.44 -9.12
CA PRO A 68 7.82 8.49 -8.59
C PRO A 68 7.86 9.07 -7.18
N ARG A 69 8.81 8.62 -6.34
CA ARG A 69 8.99 9.18 -5.01
C ARG A 69 9.51 10.62 -5.05
N LEU A 70 9.05 11.42 -4.09
CA LEU A 70 9.43 12.82 -3.91
C LEU A 70 10.29 12.96 -2.64
N GLY A 71 11.56 12.55 -2.69
CA GLY A 71 12.52 12.75 -1.59
C GLY A 71 13.13 11.47 -1.01
N VAL A 72 14.10 11.64 -0.10
CA VAL A 72 15.07 10.59 0.26
C VAL A 72 14.85 9.95 1.64
N ARG A 73 14.31 10.69 2.61
CA ARG A 73 14.19 10.22 4.03
C ARG A 73 12.86 9.56 4.36
N VAL A 74 11.78 10.02 3.74
CA VAL A 74 10.40 9.56 3.98
C VAL A 74 9.83 9.17 2.63
N ARG A 75 9.03 8.10 2.58
CA ARG A 75 8.40 7.72 1.33
C ARG A 75 7.24 8.67 1.07
N LEU A 76 7.52 9.66 0.24
CA LEU A 76 6.57 10.61 -0.29
C LEU A 76 6.28 10.23 -1.73
N GLY A 77 5.02 10.20 -2.11
CA GLY A 77 4.65 9.88 -3.48
C GLY A 77 3.22 10.29 -3.80
N LEU A 78 2.97 10.55 -5.08
CA LEU A 78 1.63 10.75 -5.59
C LEU A 78 0.99 9.38 -5.82
N SER A 79 -0.17 9.15 -5.21
CA SER A 79 -0.96 7.94 -5.44
C SER A 79 -2.36 8.28 -5.92
N ILE A 80 -2.84 7.47 -6.87
CA ILE A 80 -4.24 7.43 -7.31
C ILE A 80 -4.72 6.01 -7.06
N THR A 81 -5.78 5.87 -6.25
CA THR A 81 -6.37 4.57 -5.92
C THR A 81 -7.84 4.59 -6.29
N SER A 82 -8.30 3.53 -6.96
CA SER A 82 -9.70 3.27 -7.23
C SER A 82 -10.11 1.93 -6.63
N THR A 83 -11.38 1.82 -6.21
CA THR A 83 -11.96 0.57 -5.74
C THR A 83 -12.77 -0.05 -6.87
N LEU A 84 -12.49 -1.31 -7.19
CA LEU A 84 -13.25 -2.08 -8.15
C LEU A 84 -14.45 -2.69 -7.45
N THR A 85 -15.65 -2.34 -7.92
CA THR A 85 -16.90 -3.00 -7.53
C THR A 85 -17.35 -3.90 -8.68
N ARG A 86 -17.56 -5.18 -8.38
CA ARG A 86 -18.11 -6.13 -9.36
C ARG A 86 -19.57 -5.74 -9.58
N ARG A 87 -19.92 -5.19 -10.75
CA ARG A 87 -21.34 -5.08 -11.16
C ARG A 87 -21.84 -6.49 -11.42
N ILE A 88 -22.86 -6.91 -10.67
CA ILE A 88 -23.64 -8.11 -10.98
C ILE A 88 -24.52 -7.71 -12.16
N THR A 89 -24.22 -8.25 -13.34
CA THR A 89 -25.13 -8.29 -14.50
C THR A 89 -25.96 -9.56 -14.44
#